data_AF-A0A1C6NIY5-F1
#
_entry.id   AF-A0A1C6NIY5-F1
#
_cell.length_a   1.000
_cell.length_b   1.000
_cell.length_c   1.000
_cell.angle_alpha   90.00
_cell.angle_beta   90.00
_cell.angle_gamma   90.00
#
_symmetry.space_group_name_H-M   'P 1'
#
loop_
_entity.id
_entity.type
_entity.pdbx_description
1 polymer ?
#
loop_
_entity_poly.entity_id
_entity_poly.type
_entity_poly.pdbx_seq_one_letter_code
_entity_poly.pdbx_strand_id
1 'polypeptide(L)'
;MKTQTLALLVAVLTAGCQHVTPNYDARFGDAVRDAKRMQTIDPDAGRKNPDMALGLDGQAAHDTLIRYHESFKEPPPAVNVINIGGAIGGGGAR
;
A
#
# COMPACT_ATOMS: atom_id res chain seq x y z
N MET A 1 -62.95 -0.37 24.73
CA MET A 1 -62.82 -0.41 23.25
C MET A 1 -61.86 0.66 22.71
N LYS A 2 -62.01 1.96 23.04
CA LYS A 2 -61.09 3.04 22.59
C LYS A 2 -59.60 2.86 22.98
N THR A 3 -59.32 2.25 24.13
CA THR A 3 -57.95 1.99 24.59
C THR A 3 -57.27 0.85 23.83
N GLN A 4 -58.05 -0.15 23.37
CA GLN A 4 -57.53 -1.27 22.59
C GLN A 4 -57.20 -0.87 21.14
N THR A 5 -57.99 0.02 20.55
CA THR A 5 -57.70 0.58 19.23
C THR A 5 -56.43 1.42 19.22
N LEU A 6 -56.16 2.16 20.32
CA LEU A 6 -54.93 2.95 20.45
C LEU A 6 -53.69 2.04 20.55
N ALA A 7 -53.77 0.97 21.33
CA ALA A 7 -52.67 0.02 21.49
C ALA A 7 -52.31 -0.71 20.18
N LEU A 8 -53.32 -1.11 19.39
CA LEU A 8 -53.10 -1.70 18.06
C LEU A 8 -52.44 -0.71 17.09
N LEU A 9 -52.86 0.55 17.11
CA LEU A 9 -52.33 1.59 16.23
C LEU A 9 -50.85 1.90 16.56
N VAL A 10 -50.51 1.94 17.85
CA VAL A 10 -49.11 2.08 18.31
C VAL A 10 -48.27 0.87 17.90
N ALA A 11 -48.79 -0.35 18.04
CA ALA A 11 -48.06 -1.56 17.65
C ALA A 11 -47.72 -1.59 16.16
N VAL A 12 -48.66 -1.21 15.29
CA VAL A 12 -48.46 -1.14 13.83
C VAL A 12 -47.45 -0.06 13.46
N LEU A 13 -47.47 1.10 14.12
CA LEU A 13 -46.51 2.18 13.89
C LEU A 13 -45.07 1.78 14.29
N THR A 14 -44.91 0.94 15.32
CA THR A 14 -43.59 0.50 15.79
C THR A 14 -43.03 -0.74 15.06
N ALA A 15 -43.87 -1.47 14.31
CA ALA A 15 -43.45 -2.67 13.58
C ALA A 15 -42.46 -2.39 12.44
N GLY A 16 -42.36 -1.13 11.96
CA GLY A 16 -41.37 -0.71 10.97
C GLY A 16 -39.96 -0.43 11.52
N CYS A 17 -39.80 -0.34 12.85
CA CYS A 17 -38.49 -0.09 13.48
C CYS A 17 -37.61 -1.35 13.61
N GLN A 18 -38.12 -2.54 13.28
CA GLN A 18 -37.32 -3.75 13.15
C GLN A 18 -37.19 -4.08 11.66
N HIS A 19 -36.19 -3.48 11.02
CA HIS A 19 -35.83 -3.80 9.64
C HIS A 19 -35.36 -5.24 9.57
N VAL A 20 -36.08 -6.05 8.79
CA VAL A 20 -35.79 -7.47 8.59
C VAL A 20 -34.40 -7.70 8.00
N THR A 21 -33.79 -8.79 8.46
CA THR A 21 -32.46 -9.30 8.13
C THR A 21 -32.09 -9.46 6.64
N PRO A 22 -33.00 -9.53 5.64
CA PRO A 22 -32.57 -9.63 4.24
C PRO A 22 -31.87 -8.38 3.70
N ASN A 23 -32.23 -7.19 4.20
CA ASN A 23 -31.69 -5.94 3.66
C ASN A 23 -30.29 -5.63 4.19
N TYR A 24 -30.00 -5.94 5.45
CA TYR A 24 -28.69 -5.70 6.04
C TYR A 24 -27.63 -6.68 5.53
N ASP A 25 -27.97 -7.97 5.43
CA ASP A 25 -27.03 -9.00 4.97
C ASP A 25 -26.69 -8.80 3.49
N ALA A 26 -27.70 -8.46 2.67
CA ALA A 26 -27.50 -8.21 1.23
C ALA A 26 -26.67 -6.96 0.92
N ARG A 27 -26.55 -6.01 1.86
CA ARG A 27 -25.84 -4.73 1.71
C ARG A 27 -24.60 -4.64 2.60
N PHE A 28 -24.22 -5.73 3.26
CA PHE A 28 -23.08 -5.74 4.16
C PHE A 28 -21.79 -5.39 3.40
N GLY A 29 -21.09 -4.37 3.88
CA GLY A 29 -19.86 -3.88 3.26
C GLY A 29 -20.05 -2.91 2.09
N ASP A 30 -21.29 -2.58 1.68
CA ASP A 30 -21.52 -1.60 0.62
C ASP A 30 -20.90 -0.23 0.95
N ALA A 31 -21.05 0.23 2.19
CA ALA A 31 -20.46 1.49 2.65
C ALA A 31 -18.92 1.50 2.51
N VAL A 32 -18.26 0.38 2.81
CA VAL A 32 -16.79 0.25 2.66
C VAL A 32 -16.39 0.18 1.19
N ARG A 33 -17.16 -0.52 0.36
CA ARG A 33 -16.93 -0.60 -1.09
C ARG A 33 -17.12 0.77 -1.75
N ASP A 34 -18.10 1.55 -1.31
CA ASP A 34 -18.33 2.91 -1.77
C ASP A 34 -17.21 3.85 -1.34
N ALA A 35 -16.80 3.81 -0.07
CA ALA A 35 -15.65 4.55 0.41
C ALA A 35 -14.38 4.23 -0.38
N LYS A 36 -14.12 2.94 -0.61
CA LYS A 36 -12.99 2.47 -1.43
C LYS A 36 -13.07 3.01 -2.85
N ARG A 37 -14.25 3.00 -3.49
CA ARG A 37 -14.44 3.56 -4.84
C ARG A 37 -14.14 5.05 -4.88
N MET A 38 -14.61 5.81 -3.89
CA MET A 38 -14.32 7.25 -3.80
C MET A 38 -12.84 7.56 -3.54
N GLN A 39 -12.13 6.66 -2.86
CA GLN A 39 -10.69 6.78 -2.59
C GLN A 39 -9.81 6.23 -3.72
N THR A 40 -10.38 5.54 -4.72
CA THR A 40 -9.62 4.96 -5.83
C THR A 40 -9.46 6.00 -6.94
N ILE A 41 -8.24 6.49 -7.15
CA ILE A 41 -7.92 7.53 -8.15
C ILE A 41 -8.12 7.03 -9.59
N ASP A 42 -7.65 5.82 -9.91
CA ASP A 42 -7.86 5.19 -11.22
C ASP A 42 -8.09 3.68 -11.03
N PRO A 43 -9.33 3.18 -11.21
CA PRO A 43 -9.63 1.75 -11.08
C PRO A 43 -8.99 0.90 -12.18
N ASP A 44 -8.58 1.52 -13.29
CA ASP A 44 -8.00 0.85 -14.46
C ASP A 44 -6.49 1.03 -14.56
N ALA A 45 -5.83 1.56 -13.53
CA ALA A 45 -4.41 1.88 -13.53
C ALA A 45 -3.54 0.68 -13.98
N GLY A 46 -3.84 -0.52 -13.49
CA GLY A 46 -3.10 -1.75 -13.86
C GLY A 46 -3.36 -2.25 -15.28
N ARG A 47 -4.50 -1.90 -15.90
CA ARG A 47 -4.77 -2.21 -17.32
C ARG A 47 -4.15 -1.18 -18.26
N LYS A 48 -4.21 0.10 -17.89
CA LYS A 48 -3.68 1.21 -18.68
C LYS A 48 -2.15 1.30 -18.63
N ASN A 49 -1.55 0.90 -17.51
CA ASN A 49 -0.10 0.94 -17.30
C ASN A 49 0.42 -0.44 -16.85
N PRO A 50 0.40 -1.46 -17.72
CA PRO A 50 0.91 -2.79 -17.39
C PRO A 50 2.40 -2.75 -17.01
N ASP A 51 3.12 -1.78 -17.57
CA ASP A 51 4.54 -1.54 -17.35
C ASP A 51 4.86 -0.77 -16.06
N MET A 52 3.86 -0.28 -15.31
CA MET A 52 4.12 0.41 -14.03
C MET A 52 4.69 -0.54 -12.97
N ALA A 53 4.58 -1.86 -13.19
CA ALA A 53 5.24 -2.90 -12.41
C ALA A 53 6.69 -3.18 -12.84
N LEU A 54 7.28 -2.41 -13.77
CA LEU A 54 8.71 -2.48 -14.12
C LEU A 54 9.65 -1.97 -13.00
N GLY A 55 9.17 -1.90 -11.76
CA GLY A 55 10.01 -1.68 -10.59
C GLY A 55 10.87 -2.90 -10.28
N LEU A 56 11.53 -2.88 -9.12
CA LEU A 56 12.21 -4.07 -8.61
C LEU A 56 11.17 -5.16 -8.33
N ASP A 57 11.44 -6.39 -8.77
CA ASP A 57 10.64 -7.54 -8.36
C ASP A 57 10.71 -7.70 -6.83
N GLY A 58 9.71 -8.34 -6.22
CA GLY A 58 9.62 -8.43 -4.75
C GLY A 58 10.83 -9.12 -4.10
N GLN A 59 11.45 -10.07 -4.80
CA GLN A 59 12.61 -10.81 -4.31
C GLN A 59 13.89 -9.98 -4.44
N ALA A 60 14.10 -9.33 -5.58
CA ALA A 60 15.15 -8.35 -5.77
C ALA A 60 15.03 -7.20 -4.77
N ALA A 61 13.80 -6.74 -4.46
CA ALA A 61 13.55 -5.66 -3.50
C ALA A 61 14.01 -6.07 -2.09
N HIS A 62 13.66 -7.29 -1.69
CA HIS A 62 14.10 -7.88 -0.44
C HIS A 62 15.63 -7.99 -0.36
N ASP A 63 16.24 -8.59 -1.37
CA ASP A 63 17.70 -8.80 -1.39
C ASP A 63 18.47 -7.48 -1.43
N THR A 64 17.94 -6.47 -2.12
CA THR A 64 18.55 -5.14 -2.17
C THR A 64 18.54 -4.46 -0.80
N LEU A 65 17.45 -4.57 -0.05
CA LEU A 65 17.38 -4.04 1.31
C LEU A 65 18.35 -4.77 2.27
N ILE A 66 18.49 -6.08 2.12
CA ILE A 66 19.47 -6.85 2.91
C ILE A 66 20.89 -6.37 2.58
N ARG A 67 21.28 -6.35 1.30
CA ARG A 67 22.63 -5.91 0.90
C ARG A 67 22.92 -4.48 1.34
N TYR A 68 21.93 -3.59 1.27
CA TYR A 68 22.04 -2.23 1.78
C TYR A 68 22.35 -2.23 3.28
N HIS A 69 21.61 -3.01 4.08
CA HIS A 69 21.86 -3.11 5.51
C HIS A 69 23.23 -3.73 5.85
N GLU A 70 23.62 -4.81 5.17
CA GLU A 70 24.92 -5.47 5.40
C GLU A 70 26.09 -4.55 5.05
N SER A 71 25.94 -3.64 4.06
CA SER A 71 27.01 -2.71 3.68
C SER A 71 27.44 -1.74 4.78
N PHE A 72 26.61 -1.55 5.81
CA PHE A 72 26.96 -0.74 6.99
C PHE A 72 27.65 -1.54 8.10
N LYS A 73 27.69 -2.87 8.01
CA LYS A 73 28.34 -3.72 9.01
C LYS A 73 29.83 -3.87 8.78
N GLU A 74 30.27 -3.81 7.53
CA GLU A 74 31.67 -3.94 7.16
C GLU A 74 32.29 -2.57 6.88
N PRO A 75 33.42 -2.22 7.51
CA PRO A 75 34.17 -1.03 7.14
C PRO A 75 34.51 -1.07 5.64
N PRO A 76 34.37 0.04 4.89
CA PRO A 76 34.71 0.06 3.48
C PRO A 76 36.14 -0.47 3.29
N PRO A 77 36.37 -1.45 2.41
CA PRO A 77 37.71 -1.97 2.19
C PRO A 77 38.62 -0.81 1.78
N ALA A 78 39.82 -0.77 2.37
CA ALA A 78 40.81 0.24 2.03
C ALA A 78 41.07 0.19 0.52
N VAL A 79 40.67 1.24 -0.19
CA VAL A 79 40.88 1.34 -1.63
C VAL A 79 42.38 1.52 -1.83
N ASN A 80 43.07 0.44 -2.21
CA ASN A 80 44.49 0.51 -2.57
C ASN A 80 44.59 1.27 -3.89
N VAL A 81 44.87 2.57 -3.82
CA VAL A 81 45.21 3.37 -4.99
C VAL A 81 46.53 2.84 -5.54
N ILE A 82 46.46 2.06 -6.61
CA ILE A 82 47.66 1.64 -7.33
C ILE A 82 48.14 2.87 -8.12
N ASN A 83 49.13 3.59 -7.58
CA ASN A 83 49.84 4.65 -8.28
C ASN A 83 50.76 4.07 -9.37
N ILE A 84 50.19 3.51 -10.45
CA ILE A 84 50.91 3.26 -11.69
C ILE A 84 51.02 4.61 -12.42
N GLY A 85 52.13 5.32 -12.22
CA GLY A 85 52.41 6.56 -12.98
C GLY A 85 53.35 7.60 -12.35
N GLY A 86 53.91 7.37 -11.17
CA GLY A 86 54.68 8.38 -10.42
C GLY A 86 56.17 8.54 -10.75
N ALA A 87 56.66 8.08 -11.91
CA ALA A 87 58.08 8.19 -12.28
C ALA A 87 58.28 8.68 -13.72
N ILE A 88 57.49 9.67 -14.16
CA ILE A 88 57.75 10.42 -15.39
C ILE A 88 57.71 11.92 -15.10
N GLY A 89 58.77 12.44 -14.49
CA GLY A 89 58.81 13.85 -14.12
C GLY A 89 60.15 14.32 -13.56
N GLY A 90 61.17 14.38 -14.43
CA GLY A 90 62.24 15.39 -14.35
C GLY A 90 63.15 15.38 -13.11
N GLY A 91 64.03 14.38 -12.98
CA GLY A 91 65.24 14.50 -12.15
C GLY A 91 66.39 15.02 -13.01
N GLY A 92 66.60 16.34 -13.00
CA GLY A 92 67.61 17.04 -13.78
C GLY A 92 69.04 16.57 -13.49
N ALA A 93 69.84 16.51 -14.55
CA ALA A 93 71.28 16.39 -14.50
C ALA A 93 71.91 17.57 -13.74
N ARG A 94 72.47 17.29 -12.56
CA ARG A 94 73.64 17.95 -11.96
C ARG A 94 74.38 16.93 -11.10
#